data_AF-A0A2V6UV86-F1
#
_entry.id   AF-A0A2V6UV86-F1
#
_cell.length_a   1.000
_cell.length_b   1.000
_cell.length_c   1.000
_cell.angle_alpha   90.00
_cell.angle_beta   90.00
_cell.angle_gamma   90.00
#
_symmetry.space_group_name_H-M   'P 1'
#
loop_
_entity.id
_entity.type
_entity.pdbx_description
1 polymer ?
#
loop_
_entity_poly.entity_id
_entity_poly.type
_entity_poly.pdbx_seq_one_letter_code
_entity_poly.pdbx_strand_id
1 'polypeptide(L)'
;MRADRDPPAGAHRALAAQEAPGLVRPRVPRRRGAPRVTLRAADARRGSGHVLGVVVTQRYFDDFTVGDRFKSPSRTLTDAHFLFFAGMTGDNHPLHYDDEYGKKTRYGRRVAHGLLLTSLTAVGASTLAPVIEESIVAFVEQSTRFRAPVFIGDTIQPEHEVIALERKRSAGLLTLRVSLRNQQGEIVLDGEHRYLIAYRPTA
;
A
#
# COMPACT_ATOMS: atom_id res chain seq x y z
N MET A 1 -27.11 2.93 -44.48
CA MET A 1 -26.83 1.50 -44.71
C MET A 1 -25.35 1.33 -44.98
N ARG A 2 -24.71 0.42 -44.24
CA ARG A 2 -23.26 0.07 -44.17
C ARG A 2 -22.39 1.06 -43.39
N ALA A 3 -21.52 0.65 -42.47
CA ALA A 3 -21.35 -0.60 -41.73
C ALA A 3 -20.36 -0.28 -40.59
N ASP A 4 -20.59 -0.88 -39.42
CA ASP A 4 -19.66 -0.95 -38.29
C ASP A 4 -18.27 -1.41 -38.69
N ARG A 5 -17.26 -0.81 -38.05
CA ARG A 5 -15.99 -1.47 -37.74
C ARG A 5 -15.49 -0.98 -36.37
N ASP A 6 -15.72 -1.79 -35.37
CA ASP A 6 -15.01 -1.73 -34.08
C ASP A 6 -13.51 -1.91 -34.29
N PRO A 7 -12.65 -1.20 -33.53
CA PRO A 7 -11.23 -1.48 -33.50
C PRO A 7 -10.94 -2.71 -32.61
N PRO A 8 -9.91 -3.51 -32.94
CA PRO A 8 -9.63 -4.78 -32.26
C PRO A 8 -9.04 -4.61 -30.86
N ALA A 9 -9.38 -5.56 -30.00
CA ALA A 9 -8.89 -5.73 -28.64
C ALA A 9 -7.34 -5.80 -28.61
N GLY A 10 -6.73 -4.83 -27.95
CA GLY A 10 -5.30 -4.77 -27.71
C GLY A 10 -4.85 -5.84 -26.72
N ALA A 11 -3.99 -6.74 -27.20
CA ALA A 11 -3.28 -7.71 -26.38
C ALA A 11 -2.40 -7.00 -25.34
N HIS A 12 -2.60 -7.29 -24.06
CA HIS A 12 -1.69 -6.90 -22.99
C HIS A 12 -0.35 -7.64 -23.14
N ARG A 13 0.60 -7.01 -23.84
CA ARG A 13 2.01 -7.41 -23.77
C ARG A 13 2.55 -7.02 -22.39
N ALA A 14 2.95 -8.02 -21.62
CA ALA A 14 3.75 -7.83 -20.41
C ALA A 14 5.05 -7.10 -20.79
N LEU A 15 5.24 -5.89 -20.27
CA LEU A 15 6.49 -5.16 -20.38
C LEU A 15 7.50 -5.81 -19.42
N ALA A 16 8.62 -6.26 -19.98
CA ALA A 16 9.76 -6.78 -19.24
C ALA A 16 10.27 -5.73 -18.23
N ALA A 17 10.59 -6.19 -17.02
CA ALA A 17 11.21 -5.37 -15.99
C ALA A 17 12.49 -4.71 -16.51
N GLN A 18 12.55 -3.37 -16.49
CA GLN A 18 13.77 -2.63 -16.76
C GLN A 18 14.73 -2.81 -15.58
N GLU A 19 15.92 -3.35 -15.83
CA GLU A 19 17.01 -3.39 -14.87
C GLU A 19 17.52 -1.97 -14.57
N ALA A 20 17.74 -1.65 -13.30
CA ALA A 20 18.22 -0.35 -12.87
C ALA A 20 19.69 -0.13 -13.26
N PRO A 21 20.07 1.04 -13.83
CA PRO A 21 21.47 1.35 -14.11
C PRO A 21 22.29 1.47 -12.81
N GLY A 22 23.53 0.96 -12.85
CA GLY A 22 24.46 0.93 -11.72
C GLY A 22 24.74 2.30 -11.11
N LEU A 23 24.47 2.45 -9.82
CA LEU A 23 24.81 3.64 -9.04
C LEU A 23 26.34 3.80 -8.93
N VAL A 24 26.87 4.88 -9.50
CA VAL A 24 28.25 5.33 -9.23
C VAL A 24 28.31 5.86 -7.79
N ARG A 25 29.06 5.18 -6.92
CA ARG A 25 29.27 5.63 -5.53
C ARG A 25 30.28 6.78 -5.48
N PRO A 26 29.97 7.94 -4.87
CA PRO A 26 30.99 8.96 -4.62
C PRO A 26 31.99 8.48 -3.56
N ARG A 27 33.28 8.74 -3.80
CA ARG A 27 34.37 8.49 -2.84
C ARG A 27 34.31 9.53 -1.71
N VAL A 28 33.95 9.09 -0.51
CA VAL A 28 34.01 9.92 0.71
C VAL A 28 35.43 9.85 1.32
N PRO A 29 36.05 10.98 1.72
CA PRO A 29 37.36 10.97 2.38
C PRO A 29 37.31 10.30 3.76
N ARG A 30 38.33 9.50 4.08
CA ARG A 30 38.49 8.82 5.38
C ARG A 30 38.73 9.84 6.50
N ARG A 31 37.76 10.00 7.41
CA ARG A 31 37.99 10.65 8.72
C ARG A 31 38.70 9.68 9.67
N ARG A 32 39.70 10.19 10.40
CA ARG A 32 40.49 9.50 11.42
C ARG A 32 39.64 9.09 12.63
N GLY A 33 40.09 8.03 13.30
CA GLY A 33 39.32 7.15 14.20
C GLY A 33 38.66 7.82 15.41
N ALA A 34 37.42 7.39 15.66
CA ALA A 34 36.76 7.45 16.95
C ALA A 34 36.86 6.07 17.63
N PRO A 35 36.90 5.99 18.97
CA PRO A 35 37.13 4.73 19.69
C PRO A 35 35.98 3.74 19.47
N ARG A 36 36.34 2.47 19.21
CA ARG A 36 35.41 1.34 19.10
C ARG A 36 34.84 1.04 20.48
N VAL A 37 33.55 1.37 20.68
CA VAL A 37 32.76 0.80 21.77
C VAL A 37 32.26 -0.57 21.32
N THR A 38 32.79 -1.63 21.91
CA THR A 38 32.29 -3.00 21.73
C THR A 38 31.02 -3.17 22.57
N LEU A 39 29.85 -3.06 21.94
CA LEU A 39 28.62 -3.58 22.52
C LEU A 39 28.74 -5.11 22.58
N ARG A 40 28.85 -5.66 23.79
CA ARG A 40 28.60 -7.08 24.03
C ARG A 40 27.18 -7.39 23.56
N ALA A 41 27.06 -8.40 22.69
CA ALA A 41 25.77 -9.01 22.40
C ALA A 41 25.17 -9.51 23.71
N ALA A 42 24.12 -8.86 24.18
CA ALA A 42 23.29 -9.41 25.23
C ALA A 42 22.53 -10.60 24.62
N ASP A 43 22.67 -11.76 25.26
CA ASP A 43 21.85 -12.93 25.01
C ASP A 43 20.37 -12.52 24.94
N ALA A 44 19.79 -12.58 23.74
CA ALA A 44 18.35 -12.46 23.54
C ALA A 44 17.69 -13.74 24.08
N ARG A 45 17.61 -13.84 25.41
CA ARG A 45 16.76 -14.84 26.06
C ARG A 45 15.32 -14.45 25.78
N ARG A 46 14.70 -15.29 24.93
CA ARG A 46 13.26 -15.43 24.70
C ARG A 46 12.48 -15.16 26.00
N GLY A 47 11.58 -14.20 25.98
CA GLY A 47 10.75 -13.93 27.16
C GLY A 47 9.87 -12.69 27.08
N SER A 48 9.02 -12.57 26.05
CA SER A 48 7.94 -11.56 26.05
C SER A 48 6.82 -11.81 25.02
N GLY A 49 6.64 -13.05 24.56
CA GLY A 49 5.68 -13.38 23.48
C GLY A 49 4.41 -14.11 23.93
N HIS A 50 3.90 -13.92 25.15
CA HIS A 50 2.80 -14.77 25.67
C HIS A 50 1.59 -14.07 26.29
N VAL A 51 1.53 -12.74 26.29
CA VAL A 51 0.32 -12.04 26.80
C VAL A 51 -0.55 -11.49 25.66
N LEU A 52 0.02 -11.22 24.47
CA LEU A 52 -0.71 -10.78 23.28
C LEU A 52 -1.14 -11.91 22.32
N GLY A 53 -0.61 -13.12 22.48
CA GLY A 53 -0.94 -14.28 21.64
C GLY A 53 -2.38 -14.81 21.80
N VAL A 54 -3.20 -14.17 22.65
CA VAL A 54 -4.56 -14.61 22.99
C VAL A 54 -5.63 -13.95 22.11
N VAL A 55 -5.32 -12.88 21.34
CA VAL A 55 -6.37 -12.08 20.68
C VAL A 55 -6.39 -12.19 19.15
N VAL A 56 -5.26 -12.49 18.49
CA VAL A 56 -5.18 -12.59 17.02
C VAL A 56 -4.50 -13.88 16.62
N THR A 57 -5.18 -14.70 15.81
CA THR A 57 -4.64 -15.96 15.30
C THR A 57 -3.85 -15.71 14.01
N GLN A 58 -2.56 -16.06 14.02
CA GLN A 58 -1.71 -16.09 12.83
C GLN A 58 -2.32 -16.98 11.75
N ARG A 59 -2.36 -16.49 10.50
CA ARG A 59 -2.79 -17.22 9.31
C ARG A 59 -1.66 -17.38 8.31
N TYR A 60 -1.72 -18.44 7.54
CA TYR A 60 -0.94 -18.73 6.35
C TYR A 60 -1.87 -18.80 5.14
N PHE A 61 -1.31 -18.98 3.94
CA PHE A 61 -2.08 -18.93 2.69
C PHE A 61 -3.31 -19.85 2.70
N ASP A 62 -3.18 -21.05 3.26
CA ASP A 62 -4.25 -22.06 3.27
C ASP A 62 -5.41 -21.74 4.22
N ASP A 63 -5.26 -20.73 5.09
CA ASP A 63 -6.30 -20.31 6.04
C ASP A 63 -7.20 -19.19 5.50
N PHE A 64 -6.91 -18.67 4.30
CA PHE A 64 -7.72 -17.64 3.66
C PHE A 64 -8.81 -18.25 2.79
N THR A 65 -9.93 -17.55 2.72
CA THR A 65 -11.02 -17.86 1.79
C THR A 65 -11.39 -16.62 0.97
N VAL A 66 -11.80 -16.84 -0.28
CA VAL A 66 -12.36 -15.75 -1.10
C VAL A 66 -13.60 -15.20 -0.40
N GLY A 67 -13.66 -13.88 -0.25
CA GLY A 67 -14.69 -13.18 0.51
C GLY A 67 -14.25 -12.77 1.92
N ASP A 68 -13.10 -13.22 2.43
CA ASP A 68 -12.52 -12.68 3.67
C ASP A 68 -12.34 -11.16 3.56
N ARG A 69 -12.73 -10.42 4.61
CA ARG A 69 -12.69 -8.95 4.64
C ARG A 69 -11.89 -8.41 5.80
N PHE A 70 -11.13 -7.37 5.50
CA PHE A 70 -10.30 -6.66 6.47
C PHE A 70 -10.54 -5.15 6.32
N LYS A 71 -10.38 -4.42 7.43
CA LYS A 71 -10.62 -2.97 7.47
C LYS A 71 -9.42 -2.26 8.03
N SER A 72 -9.20 -1.04 7.58
CA SER A 72 -8.26 -0.11 8.24
C SER A 72 -9.04 0.96 9.00
N PRO A 73 -8.42 1.62 9.99
CA PRO A 73 -9.02 2.77 10.65
C PRO A 73 -9.40 3.85 9.63
N SER A 74 -10.59 4.44 9.82
CA SER A 74 -11.00 5.62 9.07
C SER A 74 -10.16 6.83 9.46
N ARG A 75 -9.94 7.76 8.53
CA ARG A 75 -9.22 9.02 8.81
C ARG A 75 -9.88 10.20 8.11
N THR A 76 -10.14 11.26 8.86
CA THR A 76 -10.48 12.57 8.28
C THR A 76 -9.20 13.22 7.77
N LEU A 77 -9.13 13.48 6.47
CA LEU A 77 -7.97 14.12 5.87
C LEU A 77 -7.95 15.60 6.22
N THR A 78 -6.78 16.07 6.62
CA THR A 78 -6.55 17.46 7.01
C THR A 78 -5.39 18.01 6.18
N ASP A 79 -5.19 19.32 6.26
CA ASP A 79 -4.06 20.00 5.65
C ASP A 79 -2.71 19.34 6.01
N ALA A 80 -2.56 18.92 7.27
CA ALA A 80 -1.37 18.23 7.76
C ALA A 80 -1.05 16.96 6.96
N HIS A 81 -2.06 16.20 6.53
CA HIS A 81 -1.85 14.98 5.75
C HIS A 81 -1.34 15.31 4.34
N PHE A 82 -1.88 16.36 3.70
CA PHE A 82 -1.44 16.81 2.37
C PHE A 82 0.01 17.31 2.42
N LEU A 83 0.33 18.17 3.37
CA LEU A 83 1.67 18.73 3.50
C LEU A 83 2.70 17.68 3.93
N PHE A 84 2.34 16.77 4.83
CA PHE A 84 3.21 15.67 5.23
C PHE A 84 3.54 14.76 4.05
N PHE A 85 2.54 14.42 3.22
CA PHE A 85 2.77 13.59 2.04
C PHE A 85 3.64 14.30 0.99
N ALA A 86 3.35 15.58 0.70
CA ALA A 86 4.18 16.40 -0.19
C ALA A 86 5.63 16.48 0.32
N GLY A 87 5.83 16.75 1.61
CA GLY A 87 7.14 16.82 2.23
C GLY A 87 7.90 15.49 2.23
N MET A 88 7.21 14.36 2.40
CA MET A 88 7.81 13.02 2.38
C MET A 88 8.21 12.58 0.97
N THR A 89 7.38 12.89 -0.03
CA THR A 89 7.54 12.37 -1.40
C THR A 89 8.26 13.32 -2.34
N GLY A 90 8.27 14.63 -2.03
CA GLY A 90 8.71 15.68 -2.93
C GLY A 90 7.67 16.09 -3.97
N ASP A 91 6.46 15.49 -3.97
CA ASP A 91 5.36 15.89 -4.86
C ASP A 91 4.73 17.21 -4.40
N ASN A 92 5.33 18.30 -4.86
CA ASN A 92 4.98 19.69 -4.54
C ASN A 92 4.19 20.36 -5.68
N HIS A 93 3.35 19.63 -6.41
CA HIS A 93 2.46 20.28 -7.37
C HIS A 93 1.44 21.19 -6.63
N PRO A 94 1.21 22.45 -7.06
CA PRO A 94 0.41 23.44 -6.32
C PRO A 94 -1.06 23.04 -6.13
N LEU A 95 -1.56 22.11 -6.94
CA LEU A 95 -2.89 21.49 -6.78
C LEU A 95 -3.16 20.97 -5.36
N HIS A 96 -2.12 20.60 -4.61
CA HIS A 96 -2.23 19.96 -3.31
C HIS A 96 -2.10 20.93 -2.11
N TYR A 97 -1.52 22.13 -2.29
CA TYR A 97 -1.24 23.04 -1.16
C TYR A 97 -1.60 24.51 -1.39
N ASP A 98 -1.83 24.96 -2.63
CA ASP A 98 -2.11 26.36 -2.96
C ASP A 98 -3.62 26.57 -3.21
N ASP A 99 -4.28 27.33 -2.34
CA ASP A 99 -5.71 27.66 -2.46
C ASP A 99 -6.02 28.55 -3.67
N GLU A 100 -5.13 29.50 -4.02
CA GLU A 100 -5.32 30.39 -5.17
C GLU A 100 -5.14 29.64 -6.49
N TYR A 101 -4.23 28.66 -6.52
CA TYR A 101 -4.16 27.72 -7.63
C TYR A 101 -5.43 26.86 -7.70
N GLY A 102 -5.86 26.28 -6.58
CA GLY A 102 -7.05 25.42 -6.49
C GLY A 102 -8.32 26.07 -7.05
N LYS A 103 -8.56 27.34 -6.73
CA LYS A 103 -9.69 28.16 -7.24
C LYS A 103 -9.74 28.25 -8.77
N LYS A 104 -8.59 28.18 -9.45
CA LYS A 104 -8.47 28.25 -10.91
C LYS A 104 -8.71 26.90 -11.60
N THR A 105 -8.73 25.81 -10.85
CA THR A 105 -8.99 24.47 -11.38
C THR A 105 -10.48 24.17 -11.43
N ARG A 106 -10.87 23.13 -12.17
CA ARG A 106 -12.26 22.62 -12.19
C ARG A 106 -12.79 22.18 -10.82
N TYR A 107 -11.91 21.96 -9.85
CA TYR A 107 -12.27 21.52 -8.52
C TYR A 107 -12.59 22.67 -7.56
N GLY A 108 -12.14 23.90 -7.89
CA GLY A 108 -12.36 25.10 -7.08
C GLY A 108 -11.62 25.14 -5.73
N ARG A 109 -10.85 24.10 -5.40
CA ARG A 109 -10.09 23.95 -4.14
C ARG A 109 -8.98 22.91 -4.30
N ARG A 110 -8.10 22.82 -3.31
CA ARG A 110 -7.01 21.83 -3.24
C ARG A 110 -7.53 20.40 -3.20
N VAL A 111 -6.84 19.49 -3.88
CA VAL A 111 -7.21 18.06 -3.98
C VAL A 111 -6.12 17.21 -3.37
N ALA A 112 -6.48 16.09 -2.73
CA ALA A 112 -5.52 15.12 -2.21
C ALA A 112 -4.62 14.54 -3.31
N HIS A 113 -3.37 14.22 -3.00
CA HIS A 113 -2.53 13.42 -3.88
C HIS A 113 -3.17 12.05 -4.12
N GLY A 114 -3.19 11.58 -5.37
CA GLY A 114 -3.66 10.22 -5.67
C GLY A 114 -2.82 9.17 -4.93
N LEU A 115 -1.50 9.35 -4.89
CA LEU A 115 -0.60 8.43 -4.18
C LEU A 115 -0.76 8.47 -2.65
N LEU A 116 -1.18 9.62 -2.07
CA LEU A 116 -1.59 9.67 -0.67
C LEU A 116 -2.77 8.73 -0.46
N LEU A 117 -3.81 8.83 -1.28
CA LEU A 117 -4.97 7.94 -1.18
C LEU A 117 -4.57 6.47 -1.34
N THR A 118 -3.77 6.13 -2.36
CA THR A 118 -3.24 4.78 -2.54
C THR A 118 -2.51 4.29 -1.28
N SER A 119 -1.68 5.11 -0.64
CA SER A 119 -0.98 4.72 0.59
C SER A 119 -1.91 4.37 1.75
N LEU A 120 -3.10 4.98 1.83
CA LEU A 120 -4.09 4.69 2.88
C LEU A 120 -4.71 3.29 2.75
N THR A 121 -4.54 2.62 1.60
CA THR A 121 -4.94 1.22 1.36
C THR A 121 -3.87 0.21 1.78
N ALA A 122 -2.73 0.64 2.33
CA ALA A 122 -1.68 -0.29 2.75
C ALA A 122 -2.20 -1.29 3.80
N VAL A 123 -1.95 -2.59 3.56
CA VAL A 123 -2.42 -3.67 4.44
C VAL A 123 -1.84 -3.59 5.85
N GLY A 124 -0.67 -2.96 6.01
CA GLY A 124 -0.03 -2.74 7.32
C GLY A 124 -0.87 -1.92 8.30
N ALA A 125 -1.82 -1.12 7.81
CA ALA A 125 -2.76 -0.37 8.65
C ALA A 125 -4.09 -1.11 8.88
N SER A 126 -4.28 -2.29 8.30
CA SER A 126 -5.54 -3.03 8.35
C SER A 126 -5.53 -4.10 9.44
N THR A 127 -6.71 -4.62 9.76
CA THR A 127 -6.87 -5.80 10.64
C THR A 127 -6.23 -7.07 10.07
N LEU A 128 -5.81 -7.08 8.80
CA LEU A 128 -5.04 -8.17 8.21
C LEU A 128 -3.60 -8.20 8.71
N ALA A 129 -2.98 -7.04 8.98
CA ALA A 129 -1.56 -6.94 9.33
C ALA A 129 -1.12 -7.91 10.45
N PRO A 130 -1.75 -7.91 11.64
CA PRO A 130 -1.35 -8.82 12.71
C PRO A 130 -1.70 -10.29 12.42
N VAL A 131 -2.60 -10.56 11.47
CA VAL A 131 -3.01 -11.91 11.07
C VAL A 131 -1.97 -12.55 10.13
N ILE A 132 -1.21 -11.75 9.38
CA ILE A 132 -0.21 -12.24 8.41
C ILE A 132 1.23 -11.89 8.79
N GLU A 133 1.48 -11.48 10.03
CA GLU A 133 2.79 -10.98 10.49
C GLU A 133 3.94 -11.92 10.12
N GLU A 134 3.77 -13.22 10.38
CA GLU A 134 4.80 -14.23 10.09
C GLU A 134 4.74 -14.82 8.67
N SER A 135 3.70 -14.49 7.88
CA SER A 135 3.42 -15.18 6.61
C SER A 135 3.52 -14.28 5.38
N ILE A 136 3.51 -12.95 5.52
CA ILE A 136 3.67 -12.05 4.38
C ILE A 136 5.11 -12.14 3.85
N VAL A 137 5.24 -12.48 2.56
CA VAL A 137 6.54 -12.65 1.90
C VAL A 137 6.88 -11.40 1.07
N ALA A 138 5.94 -10.93 0.25
CA ALA A 138 6.17 -9.79 -0.63
C ALA A 138 4.87 -9.11 -1.06
N PHE A 139 4.94 -7.79 -1.28
CA PHE A 139 3.92 -7.04 -2.01
C PHE A 139 4.33 -6.95 -3.48
N VAL A 140 3.66 -7.71 -4.35
CA VAL A 140 4.17 -7.96 -5.72
C VAL A 140 3.53 -7.07 -6.79
N GLU A 141 2.27 -6.67 -6.59
CA GLU A 141 1.56 -5.87 -7.57
C GLU A 141 0.54 -4.98 -6.88
N GLN A 142 0.39 -3.76 -7.39
CA GLN A 142 -0.57 -2.78 -6.93
C GLN A 142 -1.18 -2.10 -8.16
N SER A 143 -2.51 -2.07 -8.23
CA SER A 143 -3.26 -1.28 -9.20
C SER A 143 -4.28 -0.41 -8.48
N THR A 144 -4.57 0.76 -9.05
CA THR A 144 -5.54 1.73 -8.51
C THR A 144 -6.23 2.47 -9.64
N ARG A 145 -7.51 2.78 -9.45
CA ARG A 145 -8.31 3.72 -10.22
C ARG A 145 -8.85 4.81 -9.29
N PHE A 146 -8.62 6.07 -9.67
CA PHE A 146 -9.14 7.24 -8.96
C PHE A 146 -10.52 7.58 -9.50
N ARG A 147 -11.56 7.47 -8.66
CA ARG A 147 -12.97 7.60 -9.07
C ARG A 147 -13.55 8.98 -8.82
N ALA A 148 -13.11 9.62 -7.75
CA ALA A 148 -13.54 10.97 -7.37
C ALA A 148 -12.40 11.72 -6.67
N PRO A 149 -12.36 13.06 -6.77
CA PRO A 149 -11.41 13.85 -5.99
C PRO A 149 -11.74 13.74 -4.49
N VAL A 150 -10.69 13.79 -3.67
CA VAL A 150 -10.81 13.84 -2.21
C VAL A 150 -10.26 15.17 -1.73
N PHE A 151 -10.92 15.76 -0.73
CA PHE A 151 -10.65 17.10 -0.25
C PHE A 151 -10.30 17.12 1.24
N ILE A 152 -9.75 18.23 1.71
CA ILE A 152 -9.59 18.50 3.14
C ILE A 152 -10.97 18.42 3.81
N GLY A 153 -11.06 17.69 4.92
CA GLY A 153 -12.28 17.44 5.67
C GLY A 153 -13.00 16.14 5.30
N ASP A 154 -12.66 15.51 4.17
CA ASP A 154 -13.25 14.22 3.81
C ASP A 154 -12.74 13.12 4.75
N THR A 155 -13.62 12.21 5.14
CA THR A 155 -13.28 11.05 5.98
C THR A 155 -13.24 9.80 5.14
N ILE A 156 -12.06 9.19 5.06
CA ILE A 156 -11.78 8.05 4.20
C ILE A 156 -11.78 6.75 4.99
N GLN A 157 -12.43 5.73 4.44
CA GLN A 157 -12.64 4.41 5.03
C GLN A 157 -12.05 3.34 4.09
N PRO A 158 -10.86 2.78 4.39
CA PRO A 158 -10.26 1.72 3.60
C PRO A 158 -10.83 0.33 3.92
N GLU A 159 -11.10 -0.45 2.88
CA GLU A 159 -11.53 -1.84 2.98
C GLU A 159 -10.75 -2.75 2.02
N HIS A 160 -10.52 -3.99 2.45
CA HIS A 160 -9.82 -5.04 1.73
C HIS A 160 -10.68 -6.30 1.68
N GLU A 161 -10.75 -6.94 0.52
CA GLU A 161 -11.50 -8.19 0.32
C GLU A 161 -10.64 -9.18 -0.46
N VAL A 162 -10.50 -10.41 0.03
CA VAL A 162 -9.83 -11.49 -0.72
C VAL A 162 -10.70 -11.86 -1.92
N ILE A 163 -10.19 -11.68 -3.12
CA ILE A 163 -10.92 -11.96 -4.37
C ILE A 163 -10.34 -13.12 -5.18
N ALA A 164 -9.09 -13.48 -4.95
CA ALA A 164 -8.47 -14.65 -5.57
C ALA A 164 -7.34 -15.22 -4.71
N LEU A 165 -7.19 -16.54 -4.77
CA LEU A 165 -6.14 -17.31 -4.12
C LEU A 165 -5.53 -18.25 -5.16
N GLU A 166 -4.25 -18.08 -5.47
CA GLU A 166 -3.54 -18.92 -6.44
C GLU A 166 -2.33 -19.58 -5.80
N ARG A 167 -2.27 -20.92 -5.83
CA ARG A 167 -1.06 -21.63 -5.42
C ARG A 167 0.08 -21.34 -6.40
N LYS A 168 1.22 -20.86 -5.90
CA LYS A 168 2.49 -20.80 -6.65
C LYS A 168 3.50 -21.76 -6.01
N ARG A 169 4.67 -21.87 -6.63
CA ARG A 169 5.69 -22.88 -6.27
C ARG A 169 6.19 -22.74 -4.82
N SER A 170 6.50 -21.52 -4.37
CA SER A 170 7.16 -21.27 -3.07
C SER A 170 6.27 -20.57 -2.04
N ALA A 171 5.19 -19.94 -2.48
CA ALA A 171 4.21 -19.22 -1.67
C ALA A 171 2.89 -19.19 -2.44
N GLY A 172 1.77 -18.89 -1.77
CA GLY A 172 0.51 -18.61 -2.45
C GLY A 172 0.36 -17.13 -2.76
N LEU A 173 -0.26 -16.81 -3.90
CA LEU A 173 -0.59 -15.45 -4.29
C LEU A 173 -2.00 -15.11 -3.83
N LEU A 174 -2.11 -14.17 -2.90
CA LEU A 174 -3.36 -13.64 -2.37
C LEU A 174 -3.64 -12.30 -3.05
N THR A 175 -4.76 -12.21 -3.77
CA THR A 175 -5.23 -10.99 -4.40
C THR A 175 -6.34 -10.36 -3.58
N LEU A 176 -6.11 -9.13 -3.14
CA LEU A 176 -7.09 -8.29 -2.46
C LEU A 176 -7.69 -7.29 -3.44
N ARG A 177 -9.02 -7.18 -3.46
CA ARG A 177 -9.68 -5.94 -3.89
C ARG A 177 -9.51 -4.92 -2.78
N VAL A 178 -9.10 -3.71 -3.14
CA VAL A 178 -9.01 -2.58 -2.21
C VAL A 178 -9.97 -1.48 -2.63
N SER A 179 -10.55 -0.79 -1.65
CA SER A 179 -11.37 0.39 -1.91
C SER A 179 -11.25 1.41 -0.80
N LEU A 180 -11.45 2.67 -1.16
CA LEU A 180 -11.63 3.79 -0.24
C LEU A 180 -13.00 4.38 -0.47
N ARG A 181 -13.76 4.51 0.61
CA ARG A 181 -15.04 5.22 0.62
C ARG A 181 -14.92 6.53 1.40
N ASN A 182 -15.62 7.57 0.96
CA ASN A 182 -15.78 8.79 1.73
C ASN A 182 -16.92 8.66 2.77
N GLN A 183 -17.18 9.73 3.51
CA GLN A 183 -18.23 9.81 4.53
C GLN A 183 -19.65 9.69 3.98
N GLN A 184 -19.85 9.86 2.67
CA GLN A 184 -21.12 9.64 1.96
C GLN A 184 -21.25 8.21 1.41
N GLY A 185 -20.24 7.36 1.60
CA GLY A 185 -20.21 5.97 1.10
C GLY A 185 -19.78 5.84 -0.36
N GLU A 186 -19.42 6.94 -1.03
CA GLU A 186 -18.96 6.96 -2.41
C GLU A 186 -17.55 6.37 -2.51
N ILE A 187 -17.31 5.52 -3.50
CA ILE A 187 -15.98 4.99 -3.78
C ILE A 187 -15.16 6.09 -4.45
N VAL A 188 -14.13 6.57 -3.76
CA VAL A 188 -13.19 7.59 -4.30
C VAL A 188 -11.97 6.94 -4.95
N LEU A 189 -11.65 5.70 -4.57
CA LEU A 189 -10.54 4.91 -5.07
C LEU A 189 -10.90 3.43 -5.01
N ASP A 190 -10.62 2.67 -6.06
CA ASP A 190 -10.64 1.20 -6.03
C ASP A 190 -9.43 0.60 -6.76
N GLY A 191 -9.10 -0.65 -6.48
CA GLY A 191 -7.95 -1.30 -7.08
C GLY A 191 -7.72 -2.73 -6.60
N GLU A 192 -6.54 -3.25 -6.90
CA GLU A 192 -6.09 -4.56 -6.44
C GLU A 192 -4.70 -4.50 -5.84
N HIS A 193 -4.49 -5.21 -4.75
CA HIS A 193 -3.19 -5.50 -4.18
C HIS A 193 -2.92 -7.00 -4.26
N ARG A 194 -1.70 -7.39 -4.62
CA ARG A 194 -1.29 -8.80 -4.66
C ARG A 194 -0.12 -9.04 -3.73
N TYR A 195 -0.28 -10.00 -2.84
CA TYR A 195 0.73 -10.38 -1.87
C TYR A 195 1.10 -11.85 -2.03
N LEU A 196 2.39 -12.17 -1.90
CA LEU A 196 2.81 -13.53 -1.66
C LEU A 196 2.68 -13.83 -0.16
N ILE A 197 1.96 -14.89 0.17
CA ILE A 197 1.75 -15.39 1.52
C ILE A 197 2.35 -16.79 1.62
N ALA A 198 3.16 -17.03 2.65
CA ALA A 198 3.78 -18.32 2.89
C ALA A 198 2.73 -19.42 3.16
N TYR A 199 3.05 -20.64 2.75
CA TYR A 199 2.31 -21.81 3.22
C TYR A 199 2.65 -22.08 4.69
N ARG A 200 1.76 -22.78 5.39
CA ARG A 200 2.01 -23.18 6.77
C ARG A 200 3.29 -24.02 6.84
N PRO A 201 4.24 -23.71 7.74
CA PRO A 201 5.41 -24.55 7.94
C PRO A 201 4.98 -25.97 8.31
N THR A 202 5.55 -26.95 7.65
CA THR A 202 5.46 -28.33 8.11
C THR A 202 6.21 -28.44 9.43
N ALA A 203 5.57 -29.00 10.46
CA ALA A 203 6.19 -29.25 11.76
C ALA A 203 7.39 -30.22 11.65
#